data_AF-A0A7G2MHF3-F1
#
_entry.id   AF-A0A7G2MHF3-F1
#
_cell.length_a   1.000
_cell.length_b   1.000
_cell.length_c   1.000
_cell.angle_alpha   90.00
_cell.angle_beta   90.00
_cell.angle_gamma   90.00
#
_symmetry.space_group_name_H-M   'P 1'
#
loop_
_entity.id
_entity.type
_entity.pdbx_description
1 polymer ?
#
loop_
_entity_poly.entity_id
_entity_poly.type
_entity_poly.pdbx_seq_one_letter_code
_entity_poly.pdbx_strand_id
1 'polypeptide(L)' 'MKNFALIGVAGYIAPRHLRAIKDTGNRLVAAYDKFDSVGIMDSFFPEASFFTEMELFDRYCSRI' A
#
# COMPACT_ATOMS: atom_id res chain seq x y z
N MET A 1 -4.16 16.36 2.44
CA MET A 1 -4.14 15.19 1.55
C MET A 1 -2.71 14.91 1.12
N LYS A 2 -2.14 13.78 1.51
CA LYS A 2 -0.82 13.32 1.10
C LYS A 2 -0.92 11.91 0.50
N ASN A 3 0.01 11.60 -0.39
CA ASN A 3 0.15 10.28 -0.99
C ASN A 3 1.16 9.46 -0.17
N PHE A 4 0.81 8.22 0.14
CA PHE A 4 1.64 7.25 0.83
C PHE A 4 1.89 6.03 -0.04
N ALA A 5 3.08 5.43 0.12
CA ALA A 5 3.35 4.07 -0.30
C ALA A 5 3.65 3.21 0.94
N LEU A 6 3.25 1.94 0.92
CA LEU A 6 3.44 1.02 2.05
C LEU A 6 4.25 -0.22 1.63
N ILE A 7 5.35 -0.48 2.34
CA ILE A 7 6.18 -1.67 2.19
C ILE A 7 5.88 -2.63 3.34
N GLY A 8 5.66 -3.91 3.04
CA GLY A 8 5.27 -4.93 4.03
C GLY A 8 3.77 -5.01 4.27
N VAL A 9 2.94 -4.80 3.23
CA VAL A 9 1.47 -4.71 3.37
C VAL A 9 0.78 -6.04 3.73
N ALA A 10 1.43 -7.19 3.52
CA ALA A 10 0.93 -8.49 3.97
C ALA A 10 1.27 -8.78 5.45
N GLY A 11 2.06 -7.92 6.08
CA GLY A 11 2.51 -8.09 7.46
C GLY A 11 1.40 -7.91 8.49
N TYR A 12 1.57 -8.56 9.66
CA TYR A 12 0.64 -8.50 10.78
C TYR A 12 0.27 -7.06 11.23
N ILE A 13 1.23 -6.13 11.16
CA ILE A 13 1.01 -4.73 11.59
C ILE A 13 0.41 -3.84 10.49
N ALA A 14 0.44 -4.27 9.23
CA ALA A 14 0.04 -3.46 8.08
C ALA A 14 -1.40 -2.91 8.17
N PRO A 15 -2.42 -3.66 8.65
CA PRO A 15 -3.77 -3.13 8.82
C PRO A 15 -3.86 -1.89 9.71
N ARG A 16 -2.94 -1.72 10.69
CA ARG A 16 -2.88 -0.52 11.52
C ARG A 16 -2.39 0.69 10.73
N HIS A 17 -1.39 0.50 9.86
CA HIS A 17 -0.90 1.56 8.97
C HIS A 17 -1.94 1.93 7.91
N LEU A 18 -2.60 0.94 7.30
CA LEU A 18 -3.70 1.17 6.36
C LEU A 18 -4.81 2.02 6.99
N ARG A 19 -5.21 1.67 8.22
CA ARG A 19 -6.20 2.44 8.98
C ARG A 19 -5.71 3.86 9.28
N ALA A 20 -4.48 4.03 9.75
CA ALA A 20 -3.94 5.35 10.06
C ALA A 20 -3.93 6.28 8.83
N ILE A 21 -3.55 5.77 7.65
CA ILE A 21 -3.58 6.54 6.40
C ILE A 21 -5.04 6.93 6.06
N LYS A 22 -5.99 6.01 6.21
CA LYS A 22 -7.41 6.24 5.87
C LYS A 22 -8.06 7.24 6.82
N ASP A 23 -7.90 7.03 8.12
CA ASP A 23 -8.52 7.84 9.18
C ASP A 23 -7.99 9.28 9.19
N THR A 24 -6.76 9.49 8.70
CA THR A 24 -6.17 10.83 8.54
C THR A 24 -6.51 11.50 7.19
N GLY A 25 -7.37 10.88 6.37
CA GLY A 25 -7.82 11.43 5.09
C GLY A 25 -6.71 11.50 4.03
N ASN A 26 -5.76 10.57 4.09
CA ASN A 26 -4.67 10.45 3.11
C ASN A 26 -4.94 9.31 2.13
N ARG A 27 -4.13 9.25 1.06
CA ARG A 27 -4.26 8.24 0.00
C ARG A 27 -3.10 7.26 0.06
N LEU A 28 -3.38 5.96 -0.02
CA LEU A 28 -2.39 4.95 -0.38
C LEU A 28 -2.39 4.80 -1.90
N VAL A 29 -1.25 5.05 -2.55
CA VAL A 29 -1.12 5.01 -4.02
C VAL A 29 -0.38 3.76 -4.52
N ALA A 30 0.46 3.17 -3.67
CA ALA A 30 1.23 1.97 -3.96
C ALA A 30 1.42 1.13 -2.69
N ALA A 31 1.45 -0.18 -2.84
CA ALA A 31 1.84 -1.10 -1.79
C ALA A 31 2.77 -2.19 -2.34
N TYR A 32 3.68 -2.67 -1.51
CA TYR A 32 4.61 -3.73 -1.87
C TYR A 32 4.74 -4.75 -0.73
N ASP A 33 4.76 -6.03 -1.10
CA ASP A 33 5.11 -7.14 -0.21
C ASP A 33 5.51 -8.36 -1.07
N LYS A 34 6.43 -9.20 -0.58
CA LYS A 34 6.77 -10.45 -1.27
C LYS A 34 5.61 -11.46 -1.29
N PHE A 35 4.68 -11.35 -0.33
CA PHE A 35 3.49 -12.19 -0.24
C PHE A 35 2.27 -11.46 -0.80
N ASP A 36 1.45 -12.17 -1.57
CA ASP A 36 0.25 -11.63 -2.25
C ASP A 36 -1.05 -11.74 -1.43
N SER A 37 -0.95 -12.25 -0.20
CA SER A 37 -2.08 -12.38 0.74
C SER A 37 -2.44 -11.02 1.36
N VAL A 38 -2.90 -10.09 0.51
CA VAL A 38 -3.09 -8.67 0.84
C VAL A 38 -4.54 -8.19 0.70
N GLY A 39 -5.51 -9.09 0.55
CA GLY A 39 -6.92 -8.73 0.31
C GLY A 39 -7.57 -7.82 1.36
N ILE A 40 -7.01 -7.72 2.57
CA ILE A 40 -7.44 -6.73 3.58
C ILE A 40 -7.28 -5.29 3.08
N MET A 41 -6.32 -5.04 2.18
CA MET A 41 -6.02 -3.73 1.61
C MET A 41 -7.24 -3.13 0.89
N ASP A 42 -8.04 -3.96 0.21
CA ASP A 42 -9.21 -3.51 -0.56
C ASP A 42 -10.31 -2.91 0.33
N SER A 43 -10.36 -3.29 1.60
CA SER A 43 -11.28 -2.67 2.58
C SER A 43 -10.88 -1.22 2.96
N PHE A 44 -9.65 -0.82 2.64
CA PHE A 44 -9.10 0.51 2.92
C PHE A 44 -8.88 1.33 1.65
N PHE A 45 -8.18 0.76 0.66
CA PHE A 45 -7.71 1.46 -0.54
C PHE A 45 -7.82 0.54 -1.78
N PRO A 46 -9.02 0.31 -2.30
CA PRO A 46 -9.23 -0.56 -3.47
C PRO A 46 -8.61 -0.01 -4.77
N GLU A 47 -8.18 1.26 -4.77
CA GLU A 47 -7.52 1.91 -5.92
C GLU A 47 -5.98 1.83 -5.83
N ALA A 48 -5.41 1.30 -4.76
CA ALA A 48 -3.95 1.25 -4.59
C ALA A 48 -3.32 0.17 -5.48
N SER A 49 -2.27 0.52 -6.21
CA SER A 49 -1.49 -0.46 -6.96
C SER A 49 -0.69 -1.36 -6.02
N PHE A 50 -0.69 -2.67 -6.25
CA PHE A 50 0.10 -3.63 -5.48
C PHE A 50 1.17 -4.31 -6.33
N PHE A 51 2.34 -4.56 -5.72
CA PHE A 51 3.48 -5.17 -6.38
C PHE A 51 4.13 -6.23 -5.49
N THR A 52 4.52 -7.36 -6.06
CA THR A 52 5.35 -8.38 -5.40
C THR A 52 6.84 -8.24 -5.69
N GLU A 53 7.19 -7.49 -6.73
CA GLU A 53 8.57 -7.21 -7.16
C GLU A 53 8.96 -5.77 -6.82
N MET A 54 10.07 -5.60 -6.10
CA MET A 54 10.52 -4.29 -5.60
C MET A 54 10.86 -3.34 -6.75
N GLU A 55 11.41 -3.85 -7.85
CA GLU A 55 11.80 -3.07 -9.02
C GLU A 55 10.59 -2.47 -9.75
N LEU A 56 9.46 -3.18 -9.75
CA LEU A 56 8.20 -2.67 -10.31
C LEU A 56 7.59 -1.61 -9.39
N PHE A 57 7.60 -1.86 -8.09
CA PHE A 57 7.16 -0.90 -7.08
C PHE A 57 7.94 0.41 -7.14
N ASP A 58 9.28 0.34 -7.19
CA ASP A 58 10.16 1.50 -7.27
C ASP A 58 9.97 2.28 -8.59
N ARG A 59 9.86 1.56 -9.71
CA ARG A 59 9.55 2.16 -11.01
C ARG A 59 8.19 2.88 -11.02
N TYR A 60 7.18 2.32 -10.35
CA TYR A 60 5.89 2.98 -10.23
C TYR A 60 5.99 4.24 -9.37
N CYS A 61 6.62 4.15 -8.19
CA CYS A 61 6.78 5.28 -7.27
C CYS A 61 7.57 6.45 -7.87
N SER A 62 8.55 6.19 -8.74
CA SER A 62 9.35 7.24 -9.41
C SER A 62 8.60 8.01 -10.51
N ARG A 63 7.38 7.59 -10.88
CA ARG A 63 6.58 8.20 -11.96
C ARG A 63 5.40 9.04 -11.45
N ILE A 64 5.12 9.04 -10.15
CA ILE A 64 3.90 9.60 -9.56
C ILE A 64 4.15 10.74 -8.58
#